data_AF-A0A5C7QGQ6-F1
#
_entry.id   AF-A0A5C7QGQ6-F1
#
_cell.length_a   1.000
_cell.length_b   1.000
_cell.length_c   1.000
_cell.angle_alpha   90.00
_cell.angle_beta   90.00
_cell.angle_gamma   90.00
#
_symmetry.space_group_name_H-M   'P 1'
#
loop_
_entity.id
_entity.type
_entity.pdbx_description
1 polymer ?
#
loop_
_entity_poly.entity_id
_entity_poly.type
_entity_poly.pdbx_seq_one_letter_code
_entity_poly.pdbx_strand_id
1 'polypeptide(L)'
;MAAQTPPPVPDDALIEAFREQVRWCDKLGSPFTARLLEWLADDWLAGGPLRTLIPAWTAGPPGQDLVPLRLAGALHALALSGRHAELAAEYPPAASTFDAATLAPRLRRLLVDEADHVRAYLASAPQTNEVMRSAVLIGGYAAIAEATKLPLALREIGASAGLNLLWDRFHYTLGTQTWGDAASPVRIASEWRGRPPTLPAR
;
A
#
# COMPACT_ATOMS: atom_id res chain seq x y z
N MET A 1 20.96 17.36 -21.06
CA MET A 1 19.63 17.74 -21.57
C MET A 1 18.81 18.19 -20.38
N ALA A 2 18.37 19.45 -20.33
CA ALA A 2 17.44 19.89 -19.30
C ALA A 2 16.11 19.16 -19.54
N ALA A 3 15.66 18.37 -18.56
CA ALA A 3 14.32 17.79 -18.59
C ALA A 3 13.32 18.94 -18.57
N GLN A 4 12.57 19.13 -19.66
CA GLN A 4 11.46 20.07 -19.68
C GLN A 4 10.44 19.57 -18.66
N THR A 5 10.15 20.39 -17.66
CA THR A 5 9.08 20.11 -16.70
C THR A 5 7.77 20.02 -17.49
N PRO A 6 7.03 18.90 -17.40
CA PRO A 6 5.77 18.78 -18.13
C PRO A 6 4.79 19.88 -17.68
N PRO A 7 3.87 20.30 -18.58
CA PRO A 7 2.87 21.31 -18.24
C PRO A 7 2.04 20.85 -17.03
N PRO A 8 1.55 21.79 -16.19
CA PRO A 8 0.74 21.44 -15.04
C PRO A 8 -0.50 20.66 -15.48
N VAL A 9 -0.77 19.56 -14.78
CA VAL A 9 -1.92 18.72 -15.08
C VAL A 9 -3.20 19.43 -14.61
N PRO A 10 -4.30 19.40 -15.38
CA PRO A 10 -5.56 20.00 -14.96
C PRO A 10 -6.04 19.45 -13.62
N ASP A 11 -6.63 20.32 -12.79
CA ASP A 11 -7.26 20.01 -11.52
C ASP A 11 -8.16 18.76 -11.59
N ASP A 12 -8.91 18.60 -12.69
CA ASP A 12 -9.80 17.46 -12.94
C ASP A 12 -9.08 16.11 -12.97
N ALA A 13 -7.85 16.04 -13.48
CA ALA A 13 -7.12 14.79 -13.61
C ALA A 13 -6.51 14.29 -12.29
N LEU A 14 -6.21 15.19 -11.35
CA LEU A 14 -5.85 14.79 -9.98
C LEU A 14 -7.06 14.16 -9.30
N ILE A 15 -8.21 14.80 -9.35
CA ILE A 15 -9.45 14.30 -8.74
C ILE A 15 -9.91 12.99 -9.39
N GLU A 16 -9.79 12.83 -10.70
CA GLU A 16 -10.11 11.54 -11.34
C GLU A 16 -9.16 10.43 -10.88
N ALA A 17 -7.88 10.72 -10.66
CA ALA A 17 -6.95 9.73 -10.10
C ALA A 17 -7.38 9.27 -8.70
N PHE A 18 -7.86 10.19 -7.84
CA PHE A 18 -8.45 9.80 -6.54
C PHE A 18 -9.67 8.91 -6.73
N ARG A 19 -10.64 9.30 -7.57
CA ARG A 19 -11.86 8.52 -7.81
C ARG A 19 -11.54 7.13 -8.36
N GLU A 20 -10.59 7.04 -9.29
CA GLU A 20 -10.14 5.76 -9.82
C GLU A 20 -9.52 4.88 -8.74
N GLN A 21 -8.65 5.45 -7.90
CA GLN A 21 -8.03 4.70 -6.82
C GLN A 21 -9.05 4.24 -5.77
N VAL A 22 -10.05 5.05 -5.44
CA VAL A 22 -11.17 4.66 -4.56
C VAL A 22 -11.88 3.43 -5.12
N ARG A 23 -12.23 3.41 -6.42
CA ARG A 23 -12.85 2.25 -7.09
C ARG A 23 -12.00 0.99 -6.97
N TRP A 24 -10.68 1.10 -7.14
CA TRP A 24 -9.76 -0.03 -6.98
C TRP A 24 -9.67 -0.50 -5.53
N CYS A 25 -9.61 0.41 -4.56
CA CYS A 25 -9.60 0.07 -3.14
C CYS A 25 -10.88 -0.67 -2.73
N ASP A 26 -12.05 -0.19 -3.15
CA ASP A 26 -13.33 -0.88 -2.88
C ASP A 26 -13.35 -2.28 -3.53
N LYS A 27 -12.93 -2.38 -4.81
CA LYS A 27 -12.88 -3.65 -5.55
C LYS A 27 -11.92 -4.68 -4.93
N LEU A 28 -10.80 -4.22 -4.37
CA LEU A 28 -9.74 -5.06 -3.82
C LEU A 28 -9.85 -5.25 -2.29
N GLY A 29 -10.95 -4.81 -1.67
CA GLY A 29 -11.21 -5.06 -0.24
C GLY A 29 -10.39 -4.19 0.72
N SER A 30 -10.10 -2.94 0.33
CA SER A 30 -9.42 -1.92 1.16
C SER A 30 -10.35 -0.77 1.54
N PRO A 31 -11.47 -1.01 2.26
CA PRO A 31 -12.51 -0.02 2.49
C PRO A 31 -12.03 1.19 3.31
N PHE A 32 -11.13 0.99 4.28
CA PHE A 32 -10.52 2.10 5.03
C PHE A 32 -9.82 3.07 4.09
N THR A 33 -8.92 2.55 3.24
CA THR A 33 -8.17 3.38 2.28
C THR A 33 -9.10 4.04 1.27
N ALA A 34 -10.15 3.34 0.80
CA ALA A 34 -11.14 3.92 -0.11
C ALA A 34 -11.80 5.18 0.50
N ARG A 35 -12.31 5.07 1.74
CA ARG A 35 -12.97 6.19 2.42
C ARG A 35 -12.00 7.32 2.80
N LEU A 36 -10.76 6.99 3.16
CA LEU A 36 -9.70 7.99 3.36
C LEU A 36 -9.44 8.80 2.09
N LEU A 37 -9.28 8.13 0.94
CA LEU A 37 -8.99 8.78 -0.33
C LEU A 37 -10.18 9.61 -0.84
N GLU A 38 -11.40 9.14 -0.61
CA GLU A 38 -12.61 9.90 -0.89
C GLU A 38 -12.65 11.19 -0.06
N TRP A 39 -12.40 11.10 1.24
CA TRP A 39 -12.33 12.27 2.11
C TRP A 39 -11.23 13.26 1.70
N LEU A 40 -10.05 12.76 1.30
CA LEU A 40 -8.95 13.62 0.82
C LEU A 40 -9.34 14.37 -0.47
N ALA A 41 -10.04 13.70 -1.39
CA ALA A 41 -10.53 14.34 -2.61
C ALA A 41 -11.55 15.45 -2.28
N ASP A 42 -12.46 15.19 -1.33
CA ASP A 42 -13.45 16.17 -0.87
C ASP A 42 -12.79 17.36 -0.16
N ASP A 43 -11.78 17.12 0.69
CA ASP A 43 -11.01 18.19 1.34
C ASP A 43 -10.34 19.09 0.29
N TRP A 44 -9.75 18.49 -0.75
CA TRP A 44 -9.12 19.24 -1.83
C TRP A 44 -10.13 20.06 -2.64
N LEU A 45 -11.28 19.48 -3.01
CA LEU A 45 -12.35 20.15 -3.74
C LEU A 45 -12.98 21.31 -2.93
N ALA A 46 -13.05 21.17 -1.62
CA ALA A 46 -13.51 22.21 -0.70
C ALA A 46 -12.47 23.33 -0.46
N GLY A 47 -11.28 23.25 -1.07
CA GLY A 47 -10.19 24.20 -0.84
C GLY A 47 -9.53 24.06 0.53
N GLY A 48 -9.60 22.88 1.14
CA GLY A 48 -9.01 22.55 2.43
C GLY A 48 -7.48 22.44 2.41
N PRO A 49 -6.86 22.04 3.54
CA PRO A 49 -5.41 21.95 3.67
C PRO A 49 -4.73 21.11 2.59
N LEU A 50 -5.38 20.05 2.07
CA LEU A 50 -4.79 19.27 0.98
C LEU A 50 -4.61 20.10 -0.30
N ARG A 51 -5.53 21.03 -0.59
CA ARG A 51 -5.40 21.95 -1.73
C ARG A 51 -4.23 22.90 -1.56
N THR A 52 -3.95 23.35 -0.33
CA THR A 52 -2.75 24.15 -0.04
C THR A 52 -1.48 23.33 -0.19
N LEU A 53 -1.49 22.06 0.23
CA LEU A 53 -0.32 21.19 0.17
C LEU A 53 0.01 20.77 -1.27
N ILE A 54 -1.01 20.45 -2.07
CA ILE A 54 -0.91 20.06 -3.49
C ILE A 54 -1.84 20.97 -4.31
N PRO A 55 -1.45 22.21 -4.60
CA PRO A 55 -2.28 23.12 -5.39
C PRO A 55 -2.46 22.64 -6.83
N ALA A 56 -1.47 21.91 -7.35
CA ALA A 56 -1.49 21.17 -8.60
C ALA A 56 -0.45 20.04 -8.53
N TRP A 57 -0.62 19.00 -9.36
CA TRP A 57 0.40 17.97 -9.56
C TRP A 57 1.08 18.15 -10.93
N THR A 58 2.40 18.28 -10.93
CA THR A 58 3.17 18.65 -12.14
C THR A 58 4.27 17.66 -12.50
N ALA A 59 4.45 16.58 -11.74
CA ALA A 59 5.51 15.61 -12.01
C ALA A 59 5.18 14.70 -13.22
N GLY A 60 3.89 14.47 -13.46
CA GLY A 60 3.39 13.56 -14.49
C GLY A 60 1.88 13.36 -14.32
N PRO A 61 1.27 12.40 -15.05
CA PRO A 61 -0.14 12.08 -14.88
C PRO A 61 -0.42 11.52 -13.47
N PRO A 62 -1.30 12.14 -12.65
CA PRO A 62 -1.49 11.77 -11.24
C PRO A 62 -1.85 10.30 -10.99
N GLY A 63 -2.62 9.69 -11.91
CA GLY A 63 -2.97 8.27 -11.86
C GLY A 63 -1.77 7.36 -12.08
N GLN A 64 -0.90 7.69 -13.05
CA GLN A 64 0.33 6.92 -13.30
C GLN A 64 1.37 7.12 -12.20
N ASP A 65 1.43 8.31 -11.64
CA ASP A 65 2.27 8.61 -10.48
C ASP A 65 1.74 8.01 -9.17
N LEU A 66 0.51 7.49 -9.17
CA LEU A 66 -0.14 6.91 -7.99
C LEU A 66 -0.23 7.93 -6.83
N VAL A 67 -0.51 9.20 -7.15
CA VAL A 67 -0.59 10.30 -6.17
C VAL A 67 -1.50 9.97 -4.98
N PRO A 68 -2.72 9.40 -5.17
CA PRO A 68 -3.57 9.03 -4.05
C PRO A 68 -2.90 8.00 -3.11
N LEU A 69 -2.23 6.99 -3.66
CA LEU A 69 -1.52 6.00 -2.85
C LEU A 69 -0.27 6.57 -2.16
N ARG A 70 0.44 7.53 -2.77
CA ARG A 70 1.55 8.23 -2.09
C ARG A 70 1.04 8.97 -0.86
N LEU A 71 -0.11 9.65 -0.96
CA LEU A 71 -0.75 10.34 0.16
C LEU A 71 -1.20 9.36 1.27
N ALA A 72 -1.90 8.29 0.90
CA ALA A 72 -2.30 7.26 1.87
C ALA A 72 -1.07 6.65 2.57
N GLY A 73 0.00 6.39 1.82
CA GLY A 73 1.27 5.90 2.34
C GLY A 73 1.96 6.88 3.29
N ALA A 74 1.95 8.18 2.97
CA ALA A 74 2.50 9.22 3.83
C ALA A 74 1.80 9.28 5.19
N LEU A 75 0.47 9.27 5.19
CA LEU A 75 -0.34 9.29 6.41
C LEU A 75 -0.21 8.00 7.22
N HIS A 76 -0.16 6.85 6.55
CA HIS A 76 0.07 5.57 7.22
C HIS A 76 1.46 5.51 7.85
N ALA A 77 2.49 6.05 7.18
CA ALA A 77 3.83 6.15 7.76
C ALA A 77 3.85 7.03 9.02
N LEU A 78 3.06 8.10 9.08
CA LEU A 78 2.88 8.88 10.31
C LEU A 78 2.26 8.04 11.42
N ALA A 79 1.21 7.28 11.11
CA ALA A 79 0.56 6.38 12.08
C ALA A 79 1.53 5.35 12.66
N LEU A 80 2.44 4.82 11.83
CA LEU A 80 3.46 3.85 12.25
C LEU A 80 4.67 4.49 12.96
N SER A 81 4.90 5.79 12.78
CA SER A 81 6.11 6.46 13.28
C SER A 81 6.16 6.64 14.80
N GLY A 82 5.04 6.45 15.50
CA GLY A 82 4.89 6.73 16.93
C GLY A 82 4.83 8.23 17.28
N ARG A 83 4.92 9.14 16.29
CA ARG A 83 4.85 10.60 16.50
C ARG A 83 3.44 11.10 16.82
N HIS A 84 2.42 10.38 16.36
CA HIS A 84 1.00 10.69 16.52
C HIS A 84 0.27 9.45 17.03
N ALA A 85 0.31 9.21 18.34
CA ALA A 85 -0.23 7.99 18.95
C ALA A 85 -1.75 7.84 18.71
N GLU A 86 -2.46 8.97 18.68
CA GLU A 86 -3.87 9.03 18.31
C GLU A 86 -4.14 8.53 16.88
N LEU A 87 -3.22 8.75 15.94
CA LEU A 87 -3.42 8.40 14.54
C LEU A 87 -3.25 6.89 14.37
N ALA A 88 -2.33 6.29 15.13
CA ALA A 88 -2.11 4.85 15.16
C ALA A 88 -3.37 4.09 15.62
N ALA A 89 -4.11 4.63 16.59
CA ALA A 89 -5.34 4.03 17.10
C ALA A 89 -6.49 4.05 16.08
N GLU A 90 -6.49 5.02 15.17
CA GLU A 90 -7.52 5.23 14.15
C GLU A 90 -7.16 4.65 12.78
N TYR A 91 -6.00 3.97 12.66
CA TYR A 91 -5.53 3.32 11.44
C TYR A 91 -5.53 1.79 11.56
N PRO A 92 -5.61 1.06 10.44
CA PRO A 92 -5.39 -0.38 10.44
C PRO A 92 -4.00 -0.75 10.99
N PRO A 93 -3.86 -1.83 11.77
CA PRO A 93 -4.90 -2.80 12.11
C PRO A 93 -5.77 -2.44 13.34
N ALA A 94 -5.50 -1.33 14.04
CA ALA A 94 -6.22 -0.96 15.25
C ALA A 94 -7.69 -0.58 14.98
N ALA A 95 -7.93 0.13 13.87
CA ALA A 95 -9.27 0.42 13.35
C ALA A 95 -9.40 -0.05 11.90
N SER A 96 -10.47 -0.77 11.59
CA SER A 96 -10.74 -1.29 10.24
C SER A 96 -11.69 -0.42 9.43
N THR A 97 -12.35 0.55 10.07
CA THR A 97 -13.33 1.47 9.47
C THR A 97 -12.85 2.90 9.56
N PHE A 98 -13.03 3.66 8.49
CA PHE A 98 -12.75 5.09 8.48
C PHE A 98 -13.93 5.85 9.10
N ASP A 99 -13.73 6.45 10.27
CA ASP A 99 -14.69 7.38 10.88
C ASP A 99 -14.30 8.83 10.56
N ALA A 100 -15.02 9.42 9.60
CA ALA A 100 -14.78 10.79 9.18
C ALA A 100 -14.97 11.81 10.31
N ALA A 101 -15.91 11.59 11.23
CA ALA A 101 -16.20 12.55 12.31
C ALA A 101 -15.00 12.69 13.25
N THR A 102 -14.35 11.57 13.56
CA THR A 102 -13.19 11.51 14.46
C THR A 102 -11.88 11.86 13.73
N LEU A 103 -11.70 11.33 12.52
CA LEU A 103 -10.41 11.36 11.85
C LEU A 103 -10.20 12.64 11.01
N ALA A 104 -11.25 13.22 10.41
CA ALA A 104 -11.12 14.38 9.53
C ALA A 104 -10.48 15.62 10.21
N PRO A 105 -10.86 16.02 11.44
CA PRO A 105 -10.22 17.17 12.10
C PRO A 105 -8.72 16.93 12.34
N ARG A 106 -8.34 15.69 12.64
CA ARG A 106 -6.93 15.31 12.85
C ARG A 106 -6.16 15.32 11.53
N LEU A 107 -6.71 14.73 10.48
CA LEU A 107 -6.09 14.73 9.16
C LEU A 107 -5.85 16.14 8.63
N ARG A 108 -6.81 17.07 8.80
CA ARG A 108 -6.62 18.48 8.42
C ARG A 108 -5.43 19.12 9.14
N ARG A 109 -5.30 18.89 10.45
CA ARG A 109 -4.16 19.37 11.22
C ARG A 109 -2.85 18.74 10.75
N LEU A 110 -2.82 17.43 10.55
CA LEU A 110 -1.64 16.71 10.07
C LEU A 110 -1.19 17.18 8.68
N LEU A 111 -2.12 17.48 7.77
CA LEU A 111 -1.78 18.04 6.46
C LEU A 111 -1.10 19.41 6.55
N VAL A 112 -1.28 20.15 7.64
CA VAL A 112 -0.58 21.41 7.91
C VAL A 112 0.73 21.14 8.67
N ASP A 113 0.63 20.47 9.82
CA ASP A 113 1.72 20.29 10.77
C ASP A 113 2.84 19.37 10.22
N GLU A 114 2.48 18.40 9.37
CA GLU A 114 3.39 17.40 8.77
C GLU A 114 3.57 17.62 7.26
N ALA A 115 3.33 18.83 6.77
CA ALA A 115 3.32 19.11 5.34
C ALA A 115 4.64 18.74 4.62
N ASP A 116 5.78 18.91 5.28
CA ASP A 116 7.09 18.55 4.72
C ASP A 116 7.30 17.04 4.63
N HIS A 117 6.82 16.27 5.63
CA HIS A 117 6.82 14.81 5.58
C HIS A 117 5.98 14.29 4.41
N VAL A 118 4.77 14.86 4.25
CA VAL A 118 3.87 14.47 3.16
C VAL A 118 4.48 14.83 1.80
N ARG A 119 5.06 16.02 1.65
CA ARG A 119 5.78 16.41 0.41
C ARG A 119 6.95 15.50 0.09
N ALA A 120 7.73 15.10 1.09
CA ALA A 120 8.85 14.17 0.90
C ALA A 120 8.37 12.79 0.40
N TYR A 121 7.27 12.28 0.95
CA TYR A 121 6.64 11.05 0.47
C TYR A 121 6.13 11.17 -0.96
N LEU A 122 5.47 12.30 -1.28
CA LEU A 122 4.96 12.56 -2.62
C LEU A 122 6.08 12.62 -3.66
N ALA A 123 7.28 13.08 -3.30
CA ALA A 123 8.41 13.16 -4.21
C ALA A 123 8.96 11.79 -4.66
N SER A 124 8.61 10.70 -3.96
CA SER A 124 9.11 9.35 -4.26
C SER A 124 8.01 8.44 -4.79
N ALA A 125 8.34 7.61 -5.78
CA ALA A 125 7.41 6.61 -6.28
C ALA A 125 7.14 5.54 -5.19
N PRO A 126 5.88 5.11 -4.99
CA PRO A 126 5.58 4.07 -4.01
C PRO A 126 6.28 2.77 -4.41
N GLN A 127 6.80 2.04 -3.42
CA GLN A 127 7.35 0.71 -3.66
C GLN A 127 6.20 -0.30 -3.77
N THR A 128 6.17 -1.10 -4.84
CA THR A 128 5.12 -2.08 -5.12
C THR A 128 5.44 -3.47 -4.55
N ASN A 129 6.04 -3.51 -3.36
CA ASN A 129 6.32 -4.77 -2.66
C ASN A 129 5.04 -5.30 -2.02
N GLU A 130 4.22 -5.97 -2.83
CA GLU A 130 3.02 -6.65 -2.38
C GLU A 130 3.41 -8.04 -1.83
N VAL A 131 3.60 -8.10 -0.50
CA VAL A 131 4.05 -9.31 0.21
C VAL A 131 3.05 -10.46 0.09
N MET A 132 1.76 -10.14 -0.05
CA MET A 132 0.70 -11.13 -0.23
C MET A 132 0.88 -11.96 -1.53
N ARG A 133 1.67 -11.51 -2.52
CA ARG A 133 2.07 -12.31 -3.69
C ARG A 133 2.74 -13.62 -3.31
N SER A 134 3.46 -13.63 -2.20
CA SER A 134 4.11 -14.83 -1.68
C SER A 134 3.11 -15.96 -1.41
N ALA A 135 1.83 -15.65 -1.13
CA ALA A 135 0.76 -16.64 -0.96
C ALA A 135 0.57 -17.55 -2.19
N VAL A 136 0.80 -17.02 -3.39
CA VAL A 136 0.67 -17.78 -4.64
C VAL A 136 2.03 -18.32 -5.08
N LEU A 137 3.11 -17.54 -4.91
CA LEU A 137 4.46 -17.92 -5.34
C LEU A 137 4.95 -19.20 -4.64
N ILE A 138 4.64 -19.38 -3.36
CA ILE A 138 5.02 -20.58 -2.60
C ILE A 138 4.50 -21.87 -3.25
N GLY A 139 3.32 -21.86 -3.87
CA GLY A 139 2.80 -23.01 -4.61
C GLY A 139 3.67 -23.36 -5.82
N GLY A 140 4.15 -22.35 -6.55
CA GLY A 140 5.09 -22.54 -7.66
C GLY A 140 6.46 -23.04 -7.19
N TYR A 141 6.98 -22.49 -6.09
CA TYR A 141 8.24 -22.92 -5.48
C TYR A 141 8.18 -24.39 -5.03
N ALA A 142 7.08 -24.78 -4.38
CA ALA A 142 6.83 -26.16 -3.98
C ALA A 142 6.80 -27.12 -5.18
N ALA A 143 6.11 -26.73 -6.27
CA ALA A 143 6.06 -27.53 -7.49
C ALA A 143 7.44 -27.72 -8.15
N ILE A 144 8.27 -26.66 -8.17
CA ILE A 144 9.65 -26.74 -8.70
C ILE A 144 10.50 -27.68 -7.83
N ALA A 145 10.43 -27.55 -6.51
CA ALA A 145 11.17 -28.40 -5.59
C ALA A 145 10.73 -29.88 -5.72
N GLU A 146 9.42 -30.13 -5.87
CA GLU A 146 8.88 -31.46 -6.09
C GLU A 146 9.36 -32.07 -7.42
N ALA A 147 9.40 -31.29 -8.50
CA ALA A 147 9.81 -31.78 -9.81
C ALA A 147 11.32 -32.04 -9.92
N THR A 148 12.13 -31.18 -9.30
CA THR A 148 13.60 -31.22 -9.45
C THR A 148 14.30 -32.01 -8.36
N LYS A 149 13.68 -32.13 -7.17
CA LYS A 149 14.29 -32.69 -5.96
C LYS A 149 15.60 -31.98 -5.55
N LEU A 150 15.75 -30.70 -5.89
CA LEU A 150 16.91 -29.88 -5.57
C LEU A 150 16.54 -28.71 -4.63
N PRO A 151 17.51 -28.15 -3.88
CA PRO A 151 17.31 -26.90 -3.17
C PRO A 151 16.92 -25.76 -4.11
N LEU A 152 16.04 -24.86 -3.66
CA LEU A 152 15.61 -23.69 -4.41
C LEU A 152 16.48 -22.47 -4.07
N ALA A 153 16.97 -21.75 -5.08
CA ALA A 153 17.60 -20.44 -4.93
C ALA A 153 16.85 -19.42 -5.78
N LEU A 154 16.38 -18.32 -5.17
CA LEU A 154 15.62 -17.28 -5.84
C LEU A 154 16.52 -16.09 -6.21
N ARG A 155 16.43 -15.62 -7.45
CA ARG A 155 17.05 -14.38 -7.93
C ARG A 155 16.00 -13.55 -8.65
N GLU A 156 15.58 -12.45 -8.03
CA GLU A 156 14.56 -11.55 -8.58
C GLU A 156 15.22 -10.26 -9.11
N ILE A 157 15.03 -9.98 -10.40
CA ILE A 157 15.49 -8.74 -11.02
C ILE A 157 14.47 -7.65 -10.68
N GLY A 158 14.94 -6.53 -10.11
CA GLY A 158 14.04 -5.45 -9.70
C GLY A 158 13.31 -5.74 -8.39
N ALA A 159 13.90 -6.51 -7.47
CA ALA A 159 13.28 -6.92 -6.21
C ALA A 159 12.94 -5.78 -5.24
N SER A 160 13.31 -4.52 -5.54
CA SER A 160 13.07 -3.36 -4.68
C SER A 160 13.64 -3.59 -3.27
N ALA A 161 12.84 -3.47 -2.20
CA ALA A 161 13.25 -3.77 -0.82
C ALA A 161 13.44 -5.27 -0.54
N GLY A 162 13.20 -6.13 -1.53
CA GLY A 162 13.45 -7.56 -1.44
C GLY A 162 12.46 -8.32 -0.58
N LEU A 163 11.29 -7.77 -0.26
CA LEU A 163 10.37 -8.40 0.69
C LEU A 163 9.88 -9.78 0.22
N ASN A 164 9.61 -9.95 -1.08
CA ASN A 164 9.22 -11.27 -1.62
C ASN A 164 10.40 -12.27 -1.71
N LEU A 165 11.66 -11.82 -1.57
CA LEU A 165 12.80 -12.72 -1.42
C LEU A 165 12.82 -13.42 -0.05
N LEU A 166 12.08 -12.89 0.93
CA LEU A 166 11.97 -13.42 2.28
C LEU A 166 10.78 -14.40 2.44
N TRP A 167 10.25 -14.92 1.34
CA TRP A 167 9.06 -15.78 1.33
C TRP A 167 9.19 -16.98 2.28
N ASP A 168 10.38 -17.54 2.45
CA ASP A 168 10.66 -18.70 3.33
C ASP A 168 10.68 -18.34 4.82
N ARG A 169 10.62 -17.04 5.16
CA ARG A 169 10.57 -16.51 6.53
C ARG A 169 9.17 -16.18 7.02
N PHE A 170 8.16 -16.23 6.15
CA PHE A 170 6.79 -15.90 6.52
C PHE A 170 6.04 -17.12 7.08
N HIS A 171 4.95 -16.86 7.80
CA HIS A 171 3.99 -17.89 8.18
C HIS A 171 2.79 -17.82 7.24
N TYR A 172 2.38 -18.96 6.69
CA TYR A 172 1.31 -19.06 5.72
C TYR A 172 0.12 -19.81 6.29
N THR A 173 -1.07 -19.33 5.95
CA THR A 173 -2.34 -20.05 6.07
C THR A 173 -3.01 -20.00 4.70
N LEU A 174 -2.95 -21.10 3.96
CA LEU A 174 -3.44 -21.23 2.57
C LEU A 174 -4.59 -22.22 2.54
N GLY A 175 -5.83 -21.71 2.60
CA GLY A 175 -7.00 -22.56 2.84
C GLY A 175 -6.86 -23.29 4.19
N THR A 176 -6.80 -24.63 4.16
CA THR A 176 -6.64 -25.47 5.36
C THR A 176 -5.18 -25.82 5.68
N GLN A 177 -4.22 -25.44 4.82
CA GLN A 177 -2.81 -25.72 5.03
C GLN A 177 -2.13 -24.58 5.79
N THR A 178 -1.18 -24.94 6.65
CA THR A 178 -0.27 -23.99 7.29
C THR A 178 1.17 -24.37 7.00
N TRP A 179 2.04 -23.37 6.86
CA TRP A 179 3.46 -23.59 6.56
C TRP A 179 4.32 -22.42 7.03
N GLY A 180 5.60 -22.69 7.30
CA GLY A 180 6.56 -21.70 7.76
C GLY A 180 6.59 -21.54 9.28
N ASP A 181 7.35 -20.55 9.75
CA ASP A 181 7.58 -20.34 11.18
C ASP A 181 6.33 -19.86 11.92
N ALA A 182 5.82 -20.60 12.90
CA ALA A 182 4.69 -20.14 13.70
C ALA A 182 5.00 -18.84 14.48
N ALA A 183 6.28 -18.56 14.76
CA ALA A 183 6.76 -17.35 15.41
C ALA A 183 7.04 -16.18 14.45
N SER A 184 6.86 -16.36 13.13
CA SER A 184 7.05 -15.25 12.19
C SER A 184 6.08 -14.10 12.49
N PRO A 185 6.56 -12.85 12.57
CA PRO A 185 5.69 -11.68 12.73
C PRO A 185 4.91 -11.38 11.44
N VAL A 186 5.37 -11.87 10.29
CA VAL A 186 4.68 -11.72 9.01
C VAL A 186 3.83 -12.97 8.78
N ARG A 187 2.51 -12.78 8.81
CA ARG A 187 1.51 -13.82 8.61
C ARG A 187 0.74 -13.53 7.33
N ILE A 188 0.75 -14.47 6.40
CA ILE A 188 0.07 -14.42 5.12
C ILE A 188 -1.09 -15.41 5.18
N ALA A 189 -2.31 -14.89 5.15
CA ALA A 189 -3.52 -15.70 5.10
C ALA A 189 -4.24 -15.45 3.78
N SER A 190 -4.52 -16.53 3.04
CA SER A 190 -5.27 -16.46 1.79
C SER A 190 -6.21 -17.64 1.69
N GLU A 191 -7.39 -17.40 1.13
CA GLU A 191 -8.18 -18.49 0.55
C GLU A 191 -7.35 -19.19 -0.51
N TRP A 192 -7.44 -20.53 -0.58
CA TRP A 192 -6.89 -21.29 -1.69
C TRP A 192 -8.03 -21.87 -2.53
N ARG A 193 -8.01 -21.59 -3.83
CA ARG A 193 -9.01 -22.10 -4.78
C ARG A 193 -8.32 -23.05 -5.77
N GLY A 194 -8.84 -24.26 -5.88
CA GLY A 194 -8.25 -25.34 -6.68
C GLY A 194 -7.48 -26.35 -5.83
N ARG A 195 -6.68 -27.21 -6.48
CA ARG A 195 -5.87 -28.23 -5.78
C ARG A 195 -4.77 -27.51 -4.98
N PRO A 196 -4.64 -27.75 -3.67
CA PRO A 196 -3.58 -27.15 -2.87
C PRO A 196 -2.22 -27.75 -3.24
N PRO A 197 -1.13 -26.97 -3.15
CA PRO A 197 0.21 -27.48 -3.42
C PRO A 197 0.63 -28.49 -2.33
N THR A 198 1.57 -29.37 -2.67
CA THR A 198 2.29 -30.17 -1.67
C THR A 198 3.40 -29.29 -1.11
N LEU A 199 3.19 -28.68 0.05
CA LEU A 199 4.20 -27.81 0.65
C LEU A 199 5.40 -28.64 1.17
N PRO A 200 6.64 -28.15 1.00
CA PRO A 200 7.83 -28.90 1.42
C PRO A 200 7.92 -28.99 2.95
N ALA A 201 8.64 -30.00 3.45
CA ALA A 201 9.09 -29.98 4.85
C ALA A 201 10.02 -28.77 5.06
N ARG A 202 9.95 -28.15 6.24
CA ARG A 202 10.81 -27.03 6.61
C ARG A 202 12.19 -27.51 7.02
#